data_AF-A0A401QTJ5-F1
#
_entry.id   AF-A0A401QTJ5-F1
#
_cell.length_a   1.000
_cell.length_b   1.000
_cell.length_c   1.000
_cell.angle_alpha   90.00
_cell.angle_beta   90.00
_cell.angle_gamma   90.00
#
_symmetry.space_group_name_H-M   'P 1'
#
loop_
_entity.id
_entity.type
_entity.pdbx_description
1 polymer ?
#
loop_
_entity_poly.entity_id
_entity_poly.type
_entity_poly.pdbx_seq_one_letter_code
_entity_poly.pdbx_strand_id
1 'polypeptide(L)'
;MWGVAGETDLQKLLGGMRPQLNPGRYVFATVAGGVPPGLAPVVTVAEPEGLTLVLRQEDADAAGLAYAYVAGWITLRVHSALEAVGLTAAVATALADAGLSCNVVAGFHHDHLFVPYESAGRAVAVLEDLAGRSAG
;
A
#
# COMPACT_ATOMS: atom_id res chain seq x y z
N MET A 1 -18.77 5.63 -23.97
CA MET A 1 -17.86 4.56 -24.41
C MET A 1 -16.66 4.58 -23.49
N TRP A 2 -16.75 3.94 -22.32
CA TRP A 2 -15.64 3.86 -21.36
C TRP A 2 -15.09 2.44 -21.43
N GLY A 3 -14.15 2.24 -22.34
CA GLY A 3 -13.48 0.98 -22.53
C GLY A 3 -12.03 1.27 -22.88
N VAL A 4 -11.21 1.49 -21.86
CA VAL A 4 -9.78 1.29 -22.00
C VAL A 4 -9.51 0.07 -21.14
N ALA A 5 -9.34 -1.09 -21.77
CA ALA A 5 -8.90 -2.29 -21.08
C ALA A 5 -7.57 -1.96 -20.38
N GLY A 6 -7.48 -2.20 -19.07
CA GLY A 6 -6.24 -1.98 -18.32
C GLY A 6 -5.13 -2.88 -18.85
N GLU A 7 -3.88 -2.45 -18.70
CA GLU A 7 -2.73 -3.25 -19.14
C GLU A 7 -2.63 -4.53 -18.30
N THR A 8 -2.27 -5.64 -18.95
CA THR A 8 -2.12 -6.97 -18.33
C THR A 8 -0.75 -7.58 -18.56
N ASP A 9 0.05 -7.01 -19.47
CA ASP A 9 1.45 -7.36 -19.65
C ASP A 9 2.28 -6.90 -18.44
N LEU A 10 2.81 -7.87 -17.70
CA LEU A 10 3.55 -7.61 -16.46
C LEU A 10 4.78 -6.70 -16.65
N GLN A 11 5.51 -6.84 -17.76
CA GLN A 11 6.69 -6.00 -17.99
C GLN A 11 6.29 -4.55 -18.22
N LYS A 12 5.24 -4.31 -19.02
CA LYS A 12 4.71 -2.96 -19.23
C LYS A 12 4.13 -2.36 -17.96
N LEU A 13 3.44 -3.17 -17.15
CA LEU A 13 2.92 -2.74 -15.85
C LEU A 13 4.04 -2.30 -14.92
N LEU A 14 5.09 -3.11 -14.79
CA LEU A 14 6.24 -2.81 -13.94
C LEU A 14 7.01 -1.58 -14.47
N GLY A 15 7.29 -1.51 -15.77
CA GLY A 15 7.97 -0.34 -16.37
C GLY A 15 7.15 0.96 -16.28
N GLY A 16 5.82 0.83 -16.29
CA GLY A 16 4.87 1.94 -16.09
C GLY A 16 4.63 2.33 -14.64
N MET A 17 5.09 1.53 -13.67
CA MET A 17 4.86 1.77 -12.25
C MET A 17 5.53 3.07 -11.79
N ARG A 18 4.79 3.89 -11.04
CA ARG A 18 5.30 5.11 -10.39
C ARG A 18 4.97 5.06 -8.89
N PRO A 19 5.89 4.57 -8.04
CA PRO A 19 5.66 4.55 -6.60
C PRO A 19 5.66 5.99 -6.05
N GLN A 20 4.67 6.31 -5.22
CA GLN A 20 4.59 7.61 -4.55
C GLN A 20 4.49 7.42 -3.04
N LEU A 21 5.46 7.95 -2.30
CA LEU A 21 5.37 8.03 -0.85
C LEU A 21 4.38 9.12 -0.43
N ASN A 22 3.36 8.74 0.31
CA ASN A 22 2.41 9.66 0.93
C ASN A 22 3.03 10.23 2.22
N PRO A 23 2.83 11.51 2.51
CA PRO A 23 3.39 12.14 3.70
C PRO A 23 2.71 11.64 4.98
N GLY A 24 3.49 11.60 6.06
CA GLY A 24 3.00 11.25 7.40
C GLY A 24 3.28 9.80 7.79
N ARG A 25 2.86 9.46 9.01
CA ARG A 25 3.00 8.14 9.63
C ARG A 25 1.63 7.50 9.73
N TYR A 26 1.57 6.22 9.40
CA TYR A 26 0.33 5.45 9.43
C TYR A 26 0.47 4.27 10.37
N VAL A 27 -0.62 3.87 11.02
CA VAL A 27 -0.63 2.76 11.97
C VAL A 27 -1.77 1.82 11.66
N PHE A 28 -1.59 0.55 12.03
CA PHE A 28 -2.63 -0.47 11.99
C PHE A 28 -3.18 -0.62 13.40
N ALA A 29 -4.46 -0.33 13.57
CA ALA A 29 -5.20 -0.49 14.83
C ALA A 29 -6.44 -1.36 14.59
N THR A 30 -7.00 -1.92 15.65
CA THR A 30 -8.23 -2.71 15.58
C THR A 30 -9.27 -2.20 16.58
N VAL A 31 -10.55 -2.25 16.19
CA VAL A 31 -11.69 -1.88 17.03
C VAL A 31 -12.80 -2.93 16.92
N ALA A 32 -13.56 -3.17 18.00
CA ALA A 32 -14.61 -4.19 18.02
C ALA A 32 -15.89 -3.82 17.23
N GLY A 33 -15.98 -2.61 16.68
CA GLY A 33 -17.17 -2.09 16.01
C GLY A 33 -16.85 -1.34 14.73
N GLY A 34 -17.62 -0.30 14.44
CA GLY A 34 -17.37 0.58 13.30
C GLY A 34 -16.21 1.55 13.55
N VAL A 35 -15.89 2.33 12.52
CA VAL A 35 -14.93 3.44 12.62
C VAL A 35 -15.42 4.43 13.71
N PRO A 36 -14.61 4.71 14.75
CA PRO A 36 -14.97 5.70 15.76
C PRO A 36 -15.23 7.09 15.17
N PRO A 37 -16.17 7.88 15.74
CA PRO A 37 -16.45 9.23 15.26
C PRO A 37 -15.20 10.11 15.22
N GLY A 38 -15.02 10.87 14.14
CA GLY A 38 -13.88 11.77 13.95
C GLY A 38 -12.62 11.11 13.38
N LEU A 39 -12.57 9.79 13.26
CA LEU A 39 -11.48 9.10 12.57
C LEU A 39 -11.77 8.96 11.07
N ALA A 40 -10.72 9.14 10.26
CA ALA A 40 -10.76 9.01 8.80
C ALA A 40 -9.69 8.01 8.33
N PRO A 41 -9.90 6.71 8.55
CA PRO A 41 -8.96 5.69 8.09
C PRO A 41 -8.86 5.70 6.56
N VAL A 42 -7.65 5.52 6.05
CA VAL A 42 -7.39 5.35 4.60
C VAL A 42 -7.71 3.92 4.13
N VAL A 43 -7.71 2.96 5.05
CA VAL A 43 -8.11 1.57 4.79
C VAL A 43 -8.92 1.06 5.98
N THR A 44 -9.97 0.29 5.69
CA THR A 44 -10.68 -0.53 6.66
C THR A 44 -10.78 -1.96 6.16
N VAL A 45 -10.53 -2.94 7.02
CA VAL A 45 -10.72 -4.37 6.71
C VAL A 45 -11.58 -4.98 7.81
N ALA A 46 -12.72 -5.54 7.43
CA ALA A 46 -13.58 -6.25 8.38
C ALA A 46 -13.04 -7.67 8.57
N GLU A 47 -12.57 -7.98 9.78
CA GLU A 47 -12.09 -9.28 10.19
C GLU A 47 -13.03 -9.89 11.25
N PRO A 48 -13.06 -11.21 11.43
CA PRO A 48 -13.85 -11.86 12.48
C PRO A 48 -13.54 -11.33 13.90
N GLU A 49 -12.29 -10.95 14.14
CA GLU A 49 -11.78 -10.46 15.42
C GLU A 49 -12.11 -8.97 15.68
N GLY A 50 -12.37 -8.20 14.63
CA GLY A 50 -12.62 -6.76 14.70
C GLY A 50 -12.44 -6.04 13.37
N LEU A 51 -12.68 -4.74 13.37
CA LEU A 51 -12.42 -3.87 12.24
C LEU A 51 -10.98 -3.35 12.32
N THR A 52 -10.13 -3.79 11.40
CA THR A 52 -8.81 -3.21 11.21
C THR A 52 -8.92 -1.85 10.53
N LEU A 53 -8.20 -0.87 11.06
CA LEU A 53 -8.10 0.50 10.58
C LEU A 53 -6.65 0.79 10.24
N VAL A 54 -6.42 1.37 9.06
CA VAL A 54 -5.15 2.04 8.74
C VAL A 54 -5.41 3.53 8.69
N LEU A 55 -4.81 4.28 9.60
CA LEU A 55 -5.05 5.70 9.79
C LEU A 55 -3.75 6.41 10.18
N ARG A 56 -3.79 7.74 10.24
CA ARG A 56 -2.64 8.52 10.68
C ARG A 56 -2.32 8.23 12.14
N GLN A 57 -1.03 8.22 12.46
CA GLN A 57 -0.57 7.96 13.82
C GLN A 57 -1.15 8.98 14.80
N GLU A 58 -1.17 10.27 14.45
CA GLU A 58 -1.69 11.32 15.33
C GLU A 58 -3.17 11.15 15.68
N ASP A 59 -3.98 10.62 14.75
CA ASP A 59 -5.41 10.38 14.96
C ASP A 59 -5.63 9.17 15.86
N ALA A 60 -4.83 8.11 15.68
CA ALA A 60 -4.85 6.94 16.55
C ALA A 60 -4.42 7.29 17.99
N ASP A 61 -3.37 8.10 18.14
CA ASP A 61 -2.88 8.57 19.43
C ASP A 61 -3.96 9.41 20.15
N ALA A 62 -4.58 10.35 19.44
CA ALA A 62 -5.64 11.20 19.99
C ALA A 62 -6.88 10.40 20.42
N ALA A 63 -7.18 9.30 19.72
CA ALA A 63 -8.28 8.40 20.05
C ALA A 63 -7.90 7.32 21.08
N GLY A 64 -6.64 7.26 21.52
CA GLY A 64 -6.16 6.25 22.48
C GLY A 64 -6.14 4.82 21.92
N LEU A 65 -6.02 4.67 20.60
CA LEU A 65 -5.97 3.35 19.95
C LEU A 65 -4.58 2.73 20.07
N ALA A 66 -4.53 1.46 20.47
CA ALA A 66 -3.29 0.71 20.51
C ALA A 66 -2.87 0.23 19.11
N TYR A 67 -1.57 0.28 18.84
CA TYR A 67 -0.94 -0.25 17.64
C TYR A 67 0.51 -0.68 17.95
N ALA A 68 1.07 -1.58 17.13
CA ALA A 68 2.44 -2.10 17.31
C ALA A 68 3.37 -1.79 16.13
N TYR A 69 2.85 -1.18 15.07
CA TYR A 69 3.56 -0.98 13.82
C TYR A 69 3.29 0.41 13.24
N VAL A 70 4.37 1.14 12.94
CA VAL A 70 4.33 2.45 12.28
C VAL A 70 4.85 2.30 10.86
N ALA A 71 4.00 2.67 9.91
CA ALA A 71 4.18 2.48 8.49
C ALA A 71 4.36 3.80 7.74
N GLY A 72 5.19 3.75 6.70
CA GLY A 72 5.09 4.67 5.56
C GLY A 72 4.11 4.10 4.55
N TRP A 73 3.36 4.97 3.89
CA TRP A 73 2.34 4.59 2.90
C TRP A 73 2.79 4.93 1.49
N ILE A 74 2.97 3.92 0.65
CA ILE A 74 3.33 4.08 -0.76
C ILE A 74 2.13 3.71 -1.63
N THR A 75 1.75 4.59 -2.56
CA THR A 75 0.76 4.29 -3.59
C THR A 75 1.48 3.91 -4.89
N LEU A 76 1.14 2.76 -5.47
CA LEU A 76 1.64 2.35 -6.78
C LEU A 76 0.71 2.89 -7.87
N ARG A 77 1.13 3.98 -8.53
CA ARG A 77 0.40 4.47 -9.69
C ARG A 77 0.78 3.63 -10.90
N VAL A 78 -0.15 2.81 -11.34
CA VAL A 78 -0.06 2.01 -12.56
C VAL A 78 -1.43 2.00 -13.24
N HIS A 79 -1.47 1.97 -14.57
CA HIS A 79 -2.71 1.78 -15.33
C HIS A 79 -2.98 0.28 -15.49
N SER A 80 -3.19 -0.43 -14.39
CA SER A 80 -3.48 -1.86 -14.40
C SER A 80 -4.99 -2.13 -14.49
N ALA A 81 -5.34 -3.26 -15.10
CA ALA A 81 -6.61 -3.89 -14.79
C ALA A 81 -6.51 -4.55 -13.40
N LEU A 82 -7.60 -4.57 -12.63
CA LEU A 82 -7.66 -5.28 -11.33
C LEU A 82 -7.29 -6.77 -11.45
N GLU A 83 -7.45 -7.35 -12.64
CA GLU A 83 -7.16 -8.75 -12.96
C GLU A 83 -5.71 -8.99 -13.41
N ALA A 84 -4.85 -7.97 -13.40
CA ALA A 84 -3.46 -8.10 -13.81
C ALA A 84 -2.69 -9.05 -12.87
N VAL A 85 -2.29 -10.21 -13.41
CA VAL A 85 -1.56 -11.22 -12.66
C VAL A 85 -0.08 -10.85 -12.56
N GLY A 86 0.47 -10.94 -11.34
CA GLY A 86 1.92 -10.92 -11.11
C GLY A 86 2.50 -9.60 -10.60
N LEU A 87 1.77 -8.48 -10.70
CA LEU A 87 2.27 -7.18 -10.20
C LEU A 87 2.55 -7.22 -8.70
N THR A 88 1.57 -7.63 -7.90
CA THR A 88 1.70 -7.75 -6.43
C THR A 88 2.84 -8.69 -6.05
N ALA A 89 2.99 -9.81 -6.75
CA ALA A 89 4.04 -10.80 -6.49
C ALA A 89 5.44 -10.22 -6.76
N ALA A 90 5.64 -9.55 -7.90
CA ALA A 90 6.91 -8.92 -8.26
C ALA A 90 7.30 -7.82 -7.26
N VAL A 91 6.33 -6.98 -6.89
CA VAL A 91 6.49 -5.90 -5.90
C VAL A 91 6.86 -6.47 -4.52
N ALA A 92 6.10 -7.46 -4.04
CA ALA A 92 6.36 -8.09 -2.75
C ALA A 92 7.73 -8.77 -2.71
N THR A 93 8.11 -9.45 -3.81
CA THR A 93 9.42 -10.11 -3.93
C THR A 93 10.56 -9.11 -3.87
N ALA A 94 10.50 -8.02 -4.65
CA ALA A 94 11.55 -7.00 -4.65
C ALA A 94 11.75 -6.36 -3.27
N LEU A 95 10.66 -6.10 -2.53
CA LEU A 95 10.75 -5.57 -1.17
C LEU A 95 11.26 -6.62 -0.17
N ALA A 96 10.83 -7.88 -0.29
CA ALA A 96 11.30 -8.97 0.55
C ALA A 96 12.80 -9.26 0.36
N ASP A 97 13.30 -9.21 -0.88
CA ASP A 97 14.74 -9.33 -1.19
C ASP A 97 15.56 -8.19 -0.57
N ALA A 98 14.94 -7.02 -0.40
CA ALA A 98 15.51 -5.91 0.36
C ALA A 98 15.31 -6.05 1.89
N GLY A 99 14.71 -7.13 2.39
CA GLY A 99 14.43 -7.32 3.81
C GLY A 99 13.38 -6.35 4.35
N LEU A 100 12.46 -5.90 3.51
CA LEU A 100 11.37 -4.97 3.87
C LEU A 100 10.05 -5.72 3.90
N SER A 101 9.30 -5.56 4.99
CA SER A 101 7.90 -6.01 5.01
C SER A 101 7.06 -5.16 4.06
N CYS A 102 6.04 -5.79 3.47
CA CYS A 102 5.13 -5.15 2.54
C CYS A 102 3.70 -5.59 2.85
N ASN A 103 2.93 -4.75 3.55
CA ASN A 103 1.50 -4.98 3.76
C ASN A 103 0.74 -4.31 2.61
N VAL A 104 0.25 -5.12 1.67
CA VAL A 104 -0.42 -4.64 0.46
C VAL A 104 -1.93 -4.55 0.68
N VAL A 105 -2.53 -3.47 0.19
CA VAL A 105 -3.97 -3.27 0.09
C VAL A 105 -4.29 -2.89 -1.34
N ALA A 106 -5.03 -3.74 -2.05
CA ALA A 106 -5.48 -3.44 -3.40
C ALA A 106 -6.64 -2.44 -3.34
N GLY A 107 -6.44 -1.24 -3.87
CA GLY A 107 -7.50 -0.28 -4.12
C GLY A 107 -8.13 -0.48 -5.49
N PHE A 108 -9.31 0.09 -5.72
CA PHE A 108 -9.97 0.01 -7.02
C PHE A 108 -9.13 0.62 -8.16
N HIS A 109 -8.34 1.64 -7.86
CA HIS A 109 -7.51 2.34 -8.84
C HIS A 109 -6.02 2.00 -8.73
N HIS A 110 -5.51 1.82 -7.52
CA HIS A 110 -4.09 1.69 -7.24
C HIS A 110 -3.87 0.74 -6.09
N ASP A 111 -2.75 0.04 -6.11
CA ASP A 111 -2.28 -0.71 -4.95
C ASP A 111 -1.62 0.22 -3.94
N HIS A 112 -1.83 -0.08 -2.67
CA HIS A 112 -1.32 0.66 -1.53
C HIS A 112 -0.44 -0.24 -0.69
N LEU A 113 0.78 0.21 -0.38
CA LEU A 113 1.79 -0.56 0.33
C LEU A 113 2.09 0.15 1.64
N PHE A 114 2.08 -0.61 2.72
CA PHE A 114 2.47 -0.12 4.04
C PHE A 114 3.74 -0.84 4.48
N VAL A 115 4.84 -0.10 4.46
CA VAL A 115 6.21 -0.55 4.74
C VAL A 115 6.71 0.11 6.04
N PRO A 116 7.78 -0.38 6.70
CA PRO A 116 8.25 0.23 7.94
C PRO A 116 8.61 1.69 7.70
N TYR A 117 8.09 2.61 8.54
CA TYR A 117 8.21 4.06 8.27
C TYR A 117 9.65 4.51 8.06
N GLU A 118 10.58 4.06 8.91
CA GLU A 118 12.01 4.39 8.83
C GLU A 118 12.68 3.88 7.53
N SER A 119 12.08 2.88 6.88
CA SER A 119 12.57 2.33 5.61
C SER A 119 11.76 2.79 4.39
N ALA A 120 10.80 3.69 4.55
CA ALA A 120 9.87 4.04 3.47
C ALA A 120 10.58 4.64 2.24
N GLY A 121 11.57 5.50 2.44
CA GLY A 121 12.38 6.03 1.34
C GLY A 121 13.17 4.95 0.61
N ARG A 122 13.71 3.97 1.35
CA ARG A 122 14.41 2.81 0.77
C ARG A 122 13.46 1.92 -0.02
N ALA A 123 12.24 1.71 0.46
CA ALA A 123 11.21 0.96 -0.26
C ALA A 123 10.86 1.63 -1.59
N VAL A 124 10.70 2.95 -1.63
CA VAL A 124 10.49 3.69 -2.90
C VAL A 124 11.63 3.44 -3.87
N ALA A 125 12.88 3.58 -3.43
CA ALA A 125 14.04 3.35 -4.30
C ALA A 125 14.09 1.94 -4.89
N VAL A 126 13.74 0.90 -4.10
CA VAL A 126 13.65 -0.49 -4.58
C VAL A 126 12.56 -0.64 -5.66
N LEU A 127 11.42 0.02 -5.48
CA LEU A 127 10.32 -0.03 -6.45
C LEU A 127 10.64 0.75 -7.73
N GLU A 128 11.34 1.88 -7.62
CA GLU A 128 11.83 2.63 -8.79
C GLU A 128 12.87 1.84 -9.59
N ASP A 129 13.79 1.13 -8.91
CA ASP A 129 14.74 0.21 -9.56
C ASP A 129 14.01 -0.93 -10.29
N LEU A 130 13.03 -1.56 -9.63
CA LEU A 130 12.20 -2.58 -10.24
C LEU A 130 11.51 -2.06 -11.52
N ALA A 131 10.93 -0.86 -11.47
CA ALA A 131 10.31 -0.25 -12.63
C ALA A 131 11.33 0.04 -13.75
N GLY A 132 12.51 0.56 -13.40
CA GLY A 132 13.58 0.85 -14.35
C GLY A 132 14.06 -0.40 -15.10
N ARG A 133 14.24 -1.53 -14.40
CA ARG A 133 14.67 -2.80 -15.02
C ARG A 133 13.64 -3.43 -15.95
N SER A 134 12.35 -3.10 -15.77
CA SER A 134 11.26 -3.61 -16.61
C SER A 134 10.90 -2.71 -17.79
N ALA A 135 11.49 -1.50 -17.87
CA ALA A 135 11.26 -0.56 -18.95
C ALA A 135 12.24 -0.71 -20.14
N GLY A 136 13.25 -1.58 -20.02
CA GLY A 136 14.25 -1.88 -21.05
C GLY A 136 14.11 -3.29 -21.61
#